data_AF-U3BY56-F1
#
_entry.id   AF-U3BY56-F1
#
_cell.length_a   1.000
_cell.length_b   1.000
_cell.length_c   1.000
_cell.angle_alpha   90.00
_cell.angle_beta   90.00
_cell.angle_gamma   90.00
#
_symmetry.space_group_name_H-M   'P 1'
#
loop_
_entity.id
_entity.type
_entity.pdbx_description
1 polymer ?
#
loop_
_entity_poly.entity_id
_entity_poly.type
_entity_poly.pdbx_seq_one_letter_code
_entity_poly.pdbx_strand_id
1 'polypeptide(L)'
;VTWRSDDLTTATVTSDGLLTGVARGTTTLSAFKDNVTSNDVSVDVTDAVIDSIAVTPASMLLAKGVTQQLMATATYSDNTSSDISNLVTWRSGGLTVASVAPNGLLTAEGKGRVTLSAFKDNVTSNNVSVDVTDAVIDSITVTPASMLLAKGVTQQLTATATYSDNTSTDISGFVTWRSDDVTVASVTPDGLLTTEDKGTVMLSAVKDNVTSNRVSVEVTNAVIDSLAITPASVLLAKGQTKQLTATATYSDNTSSDVSDLVTWYSDDVTIASVTPNGLLNAEGKGTVRLSAMKDNVTSNSVSVDVTDAAIDSIAVTPVSVSIAKGLSQQLTATATYSDNTSSDISHLVTWRSDDVTVASVTPNGLLTAEDKGIVTLSAFKGNVASNSVSVDVTAALLNSITVTPASVSITEGHTQQLTAMATYSDNTSSDISNMVTWSVNNSLATVTSNGLLTAVRSGPVIVSAFKGDVTSNSVTVQVKSCSSVGGTCVNGFVFNGKILTNSPSKSFLESIGLIYPSGLNGNYIIDHSSRPNQSPSGDFLYVGWNKADELCRVHYNNKKIKGRTNWRLPTRNELLDLHNTHGNMYNSAKWPKYVEYWTSNSAPPPGFYSYVYLDGSGRSDAGHKDDKRYVSCVSD
;
A
#
# COMPACT_ATOMS: atom_id res chain seq x y z
N VAL A 1 19.10 -99.72 115.15
CA VAL A 1 19.70 -100.29 113.94
C VAL A 1 20.46 -99.15 113.30
N THR A 2 21.73 -99.33 112.98
CA THR A 2 22.55 -98.34 112.30
C THR A 2 22.78 -98.82 110.89
N TRP A 3 22.38 -98.03 109.91
CA TRP A 3 22.60 -98.34 108.49
C TRP A 3 23.99 -97.88 108.06
N ARG A 4 24.66 -98.67 107.23
CA ARG A 4 25.96 -98.34 106.63
C ARG A 4 25.91 -98.60 105.13
N SER A 5 26.38 -97.63 104.36
CA SER A 5 26.71 -97.77 102.94
C SER A 5 28.21 -97.92 102.79
N ASP A 6 28.66 -98.83 101.94
CA ASP A 6 30.08 -99.07 101.70
C ASP A 6 30.72 -97.99 100.80
N ASP A 7 29.91 -97.20 100.08
CA ASP A 7 30.34 -96.02 99.35
C ASP A 7 29.30 -94.89 99.44
N LEU A 8 29.61 -93.92 100.29
CA LEU A 8 28.79 -92.73 100.52
C LEU A 8 28.78 -91.76 99.34
N THR A 9 29.70 -91.90 98.37
CA THR A 9 29.68 -91.11 97.13
C THR A 9 28.69 -91.66 96.10
N THR A 10 28.34 -92.94 96.21
CA THR A 10 27.33 -93.60 95.37
C THR A 10 25.95 -93.53 96.01
N ALA A 11 25.77 -93.93 97.28
CA ALA A 11 24.50 -93.84 97.99
C ALA A 11 24.67 -93.60 99.50
N THR A 12 23.77 -92.81 100.08
CA THR A 12 23.72 -92.53 101.52
C THR A 12 22.44 -93.10 102.13
N VAL A 13 22.50 -93.47 103.40
CA VAL A 13 21.35 -94.01 104.13
C VAL A 13 21.26 -93.38 105.51
N THR A 14 20.07 -92.92 105.84
CA THR A 14 19.74 -92.29 107.12
C THR A 14 19.51 -93.34 108.20
N SER A 15 19.49 -92.93 109.48
CA SER A 15 19.35 -93.86 110.61
C SER A 15 17.96 -94.52 110.69
N ASP A 16 16.94 -93.93 110.09
CA ASP A 16 15.59 -94.48 109.93
C ASP A 16 15.44 -95.34 108.66
N GLY A 17 16.48 -95.43 107.82
CA GLY A 17 16.54 -96.34 106.68
C GLY A 17 16.11 -95.75 105.34
N LEU A 18 15.97 -94.42 105.23
CA LEU A 18 15.78 -93.75 103.94
C LEU A 18 17.11 -93.72 103.16
N LEU A 19 17.09 -94.31 101.96
CA LEU A 19 18.20 -94.40 101.02
C LEU A 19 18.14 -93.27 100.00
N THR A 20 19.27 -92.59 99.76
CA THR A 20 19.43 -91.53 98.75
C THR A 20 20.63 -91.85 97.85
N GLY A 21 20.39 -92.01 96.54
CA GLY A 21 21.47 -92.10 95.56
C GLY A 21 22.15 -90.74 95.36
N VAL A 22 23.48 -90.73 95.26
CA VAL A 22 24.30 -89.52 95.14
C VAL A 22 24.97 -89.42 93.77
N ALA A 23 25.58 -90.51 93.28
CA ALA A 23 26.18 -90.59 91.95
C ALA A 23 25.99 -91.97 91.34
N ARG A 24 26.02 -92.06 90.01
CA ARG A 24 25.88 -93.34 89.29
C ARG A 24 26.97 -94.33 89.71
N GLY A 25 26.56 -95.53 90.10
CA GLY A 25 27.45 -96.59 90.57
C GLY A 25 26.70 -97.70 91.31
N THR A 26 27.44 -98.74 91.69
CA THR A 26 26.92 -99.84 92.52
C THR A 26 27.60 -99.79 93.88
N THR A 27 26.82 -99.85 94.96
CA THR A 27 27.34 -99.97 96.33
C THR A 27 26.54 -101.00 97.12
N THR A 28 27.04 -101.42 98.26
CA THR A 28 26.37 -102.37 99.16
C THR A 28 25.94 -101.68 100.45
N LEU A 29 24.76 -102.05 100.94
CA LEU A 29 24.20 -101.57 102.19
C LEU A 29 23.97 -102.71 103.17
N SER A 30 24.37 -102.49 104.42
CA SER A 30 24.07 -103.39 105.52
C SER A 30 23.53 -102.63 106.73
N ALA A 31 22.69 -103.31 107.50
CA ALA A 31 22.15 -102.84 108.77
C ALA A 31 22.90 -103.51 109.93
N PHE A 32 23.26 -102.75 110.94
CA PHE A 32 23.98 -103.22 112.12
C PHE A 32 23.18 -102.95 113.39
N LYS A 33 23.02 -103.96 114.25
CA LYS A 33 22.43 -103.80 115.60
C LYS A 33 23.01 -104.83 116.56
N ASP A 34 23.40 -104.39 117.77
CA ASP A 34 23.85 -105.26 118.87
C ASP A 34 24.91 -106.29 118.44
N ASN A 35 25.92 -105.84 117.69
CA ASN A 35 27.02 -106.65 117.13
C ASN A 35 26.64 -107.65 116.03
N VAL A 36 25.42 -107.55 115.47
CA VAL A 36 24.96 -108.36 114.34
C VAL A 36 24.81 -107.48 113.10
N THR A 37 25.47 -107.87 112.00
CA THR A 37 25.33 -107.25 110.67
C THR A 37 24.36 -108.07 109.83
N SER A 38 23.44 -107.41 109.12
CA SER A 38 22.57 -108.06 108.14
C SER A 38 23.36 -108.58 106.94
N ASN A 39 22.69 -109.32 106.05
CA ASN A 39 23.20 -109.49 104.70
C ASN A 39 23.40 -108.13 104.01
N ASP A 40 24.31 -108.09 103.05
CA ASP A 40 24.45 -106.93 102.17
C ASP A 40 23.32 -106.89 101.15
N VAL A 41 22.87 -105.67 100.86
CA VAL A 41 21.91 -105.36 99.81
C VAL A 41 22.64 -104.53 98.75
N SER A 42 22.72 -105.06 97.52
CA SER A 42 23.28 -104.30 96.40
C SER A 42 22.33 -103.17 96.04
N VAL A 43 22.87 -101.96 95.92
CA VAL A 43 22.19 -100.76 95.48
C VAL A 43 22.87 -100.25 94.24
N ASP A 44 22.13 -100.29 93.14
CA ASP A 44 22.54 -99.72 91.86
C ASP A 44 21.89 -98.34 91.70
N VAL A 45 22.72 -97.29 91.77
CA VAL A 45 22.31 -95.93 91.47
C VAL A 45 22.55 -95.67 89.98
N THR A 46 21.49 -95.37 89.24
CA THR A 46 21.55 -95.05 87.81
C THR A 46 21.71 -93.54 87.58
N ASP A 47 21.98 -93.13 86.34
CA ASP A 47 21.87 -91.72 85.97
C ASP A 47 20.45 -91.21 86.24
N ALA A 48 20.33 -89.94 86.63
CA ALA A 48 19.04 -89.31 86.83
C ALA A 48 18.26 -89.32 85.50
N VAL A 49 17.04 -89.81 85.54
CA VAL A 49 16.15 -89.89 84.38
C VAL A 49 15.31 -88.62 84.28
N ILE A 50 14.84 -88.27 83.08
CA ILE A 50 13.94 -87.13 82.90
C ILE A 50 12.61 -87.48 83.57
N ASP A 51 12.17 -86.64 84.50
CA ASP A 51 10.87 -86.74 85.18
C ASP A 51 9.81 -85.91 84.43
N SER A 52 10.17 -84.69 84.01
CA SER A 52 9.31 -83.84 83.20
C SER A 52 10.08 -82.96 82.22
N ILE A 53 9.42 -82.54 81.14
CA ILE A 53 9.92 -81.55 80.19
C ILE A 53 8.94 -80.38 80.17
N ALA A 54 9.43 -79.16 80.34
CA ALA A 54 8.65 -77.94 80.18
C ALA A 54 9.14 -77.14 78.97
N VAL A 55 8.23 -76.75 78.09
CA VAL A 55 8.53 -75.85 76.98
C VAL A 55 7.98 -74.46 77.26
N THR A 56 8.84 -73.46 77.12
CA THR A 56 8.50 -72.03 77.26
C THR A 56 8.84 -71.25 75.99
N PRO A 57 8.00 -70.27 75.58
CA PRO A 57 6.68 -69.94 76.14
C PRO A 57 5.62 -71.02 75.84
N ALA A 58 4.61 -71.15 76.71
CA ALA A 58 3.55 -72.16 76.58
C ALA A 58 2.43 -71.76 75.59
N SER A 59 2.34 -70.49 75.22
CA SER A 59 1.41 -70.00 74.19
C SER A 59 1.97 -68.78 73.47
N MET A 60 1.75 -68.69 72.16
CA MET A 60 2.20 -67.57 71.32
C MET A 60 1.13 -67.18 70.29
N LEU A 61 1.08 -65.89 69.95
CA LEU A 61 0.36 -65.36 68.80
C LEU A 61 1.40 -64.74 67.86
N LEU A 62 1.58 -65.32 66.68
CA LEU A 62 2.61 -64.94 65.71
C LEU A 62 1.99 -64.58 64.37
N ALA A 63 2.56 -63.61 63.65
CA ALA A 63 2.22 -63.40 62.25
C ALA A 63 2.97 -64.42 61.38
N LYS A 64 2.39 -64.81 60.25
CA LYS A 64 3.07 -65.68 59.27
C LYS A 64 4.44 -65.08 58.88
N GLY A 65 5.48 -65.91 58.86
CA GLY A 65 6.87 -65.52 58.59
C GLY A 65 7.68 -65.12 59.83
N VAL A 66 7.03 -64.88 60.97
CA VAL A 66 7.72 -64.59 62.23
C VAL A 66 8.30 -65.87 62.84
N THR A 67 9.51 -65.76 63.38
CA THR A 67 10.16 -66.84 64.13
C THR A 67 10.18 -66.56 65.63
N GLN A 68 10.19 -67.62 66.44
CA GLN A 68 10.28 -67.53 67.89
C GLN A 68 11.13 -68.66 68.44
N GLN A 69 12.09 -68.34 69.31
CA GLN A 69 12.88 -69.36 69.98
C GLN A 69 12.05 -70.02 71.09
N LEU A 70 11.97 -71.34 71.08
CA LEU A 70 11.45 -72.17 72.17
C LEU A 70 12.61 -72.69 73.02
N MET A 71 12.34 -72.83 74.31
CA MET A 71 13.25 -73.46 75.27
C MET A 71 12.57 -74.67 75.89
N ALA A 72 13.22 -75.84 75.84
CA ALA A 72 12.78 -77.06 76.51
C ALA A 72 13.69 -77.35 77.71
N THR A 73 13.13 -77.30 78.92
CA THR A 73 13.84 -77.58 80.17
C THR A 73 13.42 -78.94 80.72
N ALA A 74 14.37 -79.84 80.92
CA ALA A 74 14.13 -81.09 81.65
C ALA A 74 14.24 -80.85 83.15
N THR A 75 13.35 -81.47 83.93
CA THR A 75 13.54 -81.71 85.36
C THR A 75 13.81 -83.20 85.53
N TYR A 76 14.89 -83.55 86.23
CA TYR A 76 15.31 -84.94 86.42
C TYR A 76 14.80 -85.50 87.75
N SER A 77 14.87 -86.83 87.91
CA SER A 77 14.43 -87.55 89.12
C SER A 77 15.16 -87.17 90.41
N ASP A 78 16.29 -86.47 90.31
CA ASP A 78 17.07 -85.91 91.42
C ASP A 78 16.71 -84.43 91.72
N ASN A 79 15.69 -83.89 91.06
CA ASN A 79 15.24 -82.48 91.08
C ASN A 79 16.20 -81.46 90.46
N THR A 80 17.25 -81.89 89.76
CA THR A 80 18.04 -80.97 88.94
C THR A 80 17.31 -80.62 87.64
N SER A 81 17.72 -79.53 86.98
CA SER A 81 17.13 -79.11 85.69
C SER A 81 18.19 -78.70 84.68
N SER A 82 17.95 -78.96 83.39
CA SER A 82 18.84 -78.54 82.31
C SER A 82 18.08 -78.10 81.06
N ASP A 83 18.67 -77.19 80.28
CA ASP A 83 18.19 -76.88 78.94
C ASP A 83 18.54 -78.02 77.98
N ILE A 84 17.51 -78.65 77.43
CA ILE A 84 17.61 -79.75 76.49
C ILE A 84 17.03 -79.38 75.11
N SER A 85 16.89 -78.10 74.78
CA SER A 85 16.26 -77.60 73.54
C SER A 85 16.83 -78.19 72.25
N ASN A 86 18.15 -78.45 72.24
CA ASN A 86 18.86 -79.07 71.11
C ASN A 86 18.89 -80.61 71.16
N LEU A 87 18.33 -81.21 72.22
CA LEU A 87 18.37 -82.65 72.49
C LEU A 87 16.99 -83.30 72.43
N VAL A 88 15.92 -82.51 72.38
CA VAL A 88 14.55 -83.00 72.23
C VAL A 88 14.20 -83.19 70.75
N THR A 89 13.25 -84.09 70.50
CA THR A 89 12.53 -84.11 69.22
C THR A 89 11.33 -83.19 69.33
N TRP A 90 11.36 -82.07 68.60
CA TRP A 90 10.21 -81.18 68.46
C TRP A 90 9.13 -81.82 67.59
N ARG A 91 7.87 -81.76 68.03
CA ARG A 91 6.69 -82.29 67.32
C ARG A 91 5.67 -81.19 67.12
N SER A 92 5.14 -81.08 65.90
CA SER A 92 4.07 -80.15 65.53
C SER A 92 2.83 -80.90 65.09
N GLY A 93 1.65 -80.50 65.58
CA GLY A 93 0.36 -81.04 65.15
C GLY A 93 -0.07 -80.58 63.74
N GLY A 94 0.67 -79.69 63.09
CA GLY A 94 0.31 -79.08 61.81
C GLY A 94 1.47 -78.30 61.19
N LEU A 95 2.30 -78.98 60.39
CA LEU A 95 3.50 -78.40 59.78
C LEU A 95 3.21 -77.29 58.76
N THR A 96 1.99 -77.20 58.24
CA THR A 96 1.56 -76.09 57.36
C THR A 96 1.20 -74.81 58.13
N VAL A 97 1.11 -74.88 59.46
CA VAL A 97 0.79 -73.75 60.34
C VAL A 97 2.04 -73.28 61.07
N ALA A 98 2.79 -74.18 61.72
CA ALA A 98 4.08 -73.86 62.32
C ALA A 98 5.04 -75.05 62.31
N SER A 99 6.32 -74.77 62.05
CA SER A 99 7.43 -75.71 62.06
C SER A 99 8.41 -75.35 63.19
N VAL A 100 9.16 -76.32 63.72
CA VAL A 100 10.20 -76.06 64.73
C VAL A 100 11.48 -76.78 64.31
N ALA A 101 12.56 -76.02 64.13
CA ALA A 101 13.86 -76.55 63.81
C ALA A 101 14.46 -77.32 65.02
N PRO A 102 15.43 -78.22 64.80
CA PRO A 102 16.03 -79.03 65.89
C PRO A 102 16.63 -78.21 67.04
N ASN A 103 17.01 -76.96 66.78
CA ASN A 103 17.52 -76.03 67.78
C ASN A 103 16.43 -75.29 68.58
N GLY A 104 15.15 -75.62 68.38
CA GLY A 104 14.02 -74.98 69.04
C GLY A 104 13.53 -73.69 68.38
N LEU A 105 14.08 -73.30 67.22
CA LEU A 105 13.56 -72.14 66.50
C LEU A 105 12.26 -72.50 65.78
N LEU A 106 11.15 -71.92 66.24
CA LEU A 106 9.85 -72.02 65.61
C LEU A 106 9.72 -71.03 64.45
N THR A 107 9.11 -71.46 63.35
CA THR A 107 8.69 -70.60 62.22
C THR A 107 7.18 -70.72 62.03
N ALA A 108 6.48 -69.57 61.96
CA ALA A 108 5.05 -69.52 61.64
C ALA A 108 4.85 -69.58 60.11
N GLU A 109 4.31 -70.67 59.59
CA GLU A 109 4.26 -70.99 58.14
C GLU A 109 2.93 -70.60 57.48
N GLY A 110 1.82 -70.67 58.21
CA GLY A 110 0.48 -70.42 57.67
C GLY A 110 -0.56 -70.11 58.73
N LYS A 111 -1.58 -69.32 58.38
CA LYS A 111 -2.63 -68.90 59.31
C LYS A 111 -3.39 -70.10 59.89
N GLY A 112 -3.55 -70.12 61.21
CA GLY A 112 -4.26 -71.18 61.91
C GLY A 112 -3.75 -71.40 63.34
N ARG A 113 -4.36 -72.36 64.05
CA ARG A 113 -3.94 -72.77 65.40
C ARG A 113 -3.28 -74.14 65.33
N VAL A 114 -2.14 -74.31 66.00
CA VAL A 114 -1.45 -75.60 66.13
C VAL A 114 -0.91 -75.80 67.54
N THR A 115 -0.85 -77.05 67.98
CA THR A 115 -0.19 -77.45 69.24
C THR A 115 1.14 -78.13 68.96
N LEU A 116 2.16 -77.76 69.73
CA LEU A 116 3.52 -78.32 69.66
C LEU A 116 3.87 -79.01 70.98
N SER A 117 4.82 -79.94 70.93
CA SER A 117 5.39 -80.59 72.11
C SER A 117 6.84 -81.00 71.84
N ALA A 118 7.66 -81.08 72.88
CA ALA A 118 8.99 -81.67 72.84
C ALA A 118 8.94 -83.10 73.39
N PHE A 119 9.69 -84.03 72.79
CA PHE A 119 9.76 -85.41 73.22
C PHE A 119 11.21 -85.87 73.39
N LYS A 120 11.52 -86.47 74.54
CA LYS A 120 12.80 -87.12 74.81
C LYS A 120 12.62 -88.21 75.88
N ASP A 121 13.29 -89.35 75.70
CA ASP A 121 13.34 -90.46 76.67
C ASP A 121 11.96 -90.90 77.19
N ASN A 122 10.98 -91.03 76.28
CA ASN A 122 9.57 -91.35 76.55
C ASN A 122 8.78 -90.30 77.37
N VAL A 123 9.37 -89.15 77.65
CA VAL A 123 8.70 -88.01 78.28
C VAL A 123 8.25 -87.03 77.19
N THR A 124 6.99 -86.61 77.26
CA THR A 124 6.43 -85.54 76.40
C THR A 124 6.23 -84.29 77.26
N SER A 125 6.58 -83.13 76.72
CA SER A 125 6.39 -81.86 77.42
C SER A 125 4.92 -81.46 77.57
N ASN A 126 4.67 -80.33 78.24
CA ASN A 126 3.39 -79.61 78.07
C ASN A 126 3.12 -79.28 76.59
N ASN A 127 1.84 -79.10 76.27
CA ASN A 127 1.42 -78.56 74.97
C ASN A 127 1.76 -77.08 74.90
N VAL A 128 2.30 -76.66 73.77
CA VAL A 128 2.52 -75.26 73.41
C VAL A 128 1.49 -74.88 72.35
N SER A 129 0.63 -73.91 72.63
CA SER A 129 -0.37 -73.43 71.68
C SER A 129 0.19 -72.30 70.83
N VAL A 130 0.09 -72.42 69.51
CA VAL A 130 0.56 -71.40 68.57
C VAL A 130 -0.60 -70.98 67.69
N ASP A 131 -1.00 -69.72 67.80
CA ASP A 131 -1.93 -69.08 66.90
C ASP A 131 -1.15 -68.26 65.88
N VAL A 132 -1.32 -68.56 64.61
CA VAL A 132 -0.69 -67.85 63.49
C VAL A 132 -1.73 -67.01 62.78
N THR A 133 -1.48 -65.70 62.67
CA THR A 133 -2.31 -64.76 61.89
C THR A 133 -1.83 -64.64 60.45
N ASP A 134 -2.53 -63.85 59.63
CA ASP A 134 -1.99 -63.42 58.33
C ASP A 134 -0.65 -62.69 58.50
N ALA A 135 0.17 -62.68 57.45
CA ALA A 135 1.41 -61.91 57.44
C ALA A 135 1.09 -60.42 57.62
N VAL A 136 1.93 -59.72 58.39
CA VAL A 136 1.77 -58.29 58.67
C VAL A 136 2.75 -57.49 57.82
N ILE A 137 2.45 -56.22 57.56
CA ILE A 137 3.37 -55.34 56.82
C ILE A 137 4.61 -55.09 57.68
N ASP A 138 5.78 -55.38 57.12
CA ASP A 138 7.09 -55.09 57.73
C ASP A 138 7.62 -53.73 57.26
N SER A 139 7.51 -53.44 55.96
CA SER A 139 7.88 -52.15 55.39
C SER A 139 7.00 -51.75 54.21
N ILE A 140 6.94 -50.44 53.94
CA ILE A 140 6.33 -49.88 52.72
C ILE A 140 7.41 -49.10 51.97
N THR A 141 7.52 -49.31 50.66
CA THR A 141 8.42 -48.55 49.79
C THR A 141 7.61 -47.81 48.74
N VAL A 142 7.84 -46.50 48.61
CA VAL A 142 7.27 -45.66 47.56
C VAL A 142 8.34 -45.39 46.49
N THR A 143 7.97 -45.63 45.23
CA THR A 143 8.79 -45.34 44.05
C THR A 143 8.07 -44.42 43.07
N PRO A 144 8.79 -43.50 42.39
CA PRO A 144 10.21 -43.17 42.55
C PRO A 144 10.51 -42.47 43.89
N ALA A 145 11.76 -42.54 44.36
CA ALA A 145 12.18 -41.98 45.65
C ALA A 145 12.46 -40.45 45.62
N SER A 146 12.69 -39.89 44.43
CA SER A 146 12.84 -38.45 44.23
C SER A 146 12.43 -38.04 42.82
N MET A 147 11.88 -36.84 42.66
CA MET A 147 11.41 -36.30 41.38
C MET A 147 11.72 -34.80 41.28
N LEU A 148 12.01 -34.33 40.06
CA LEU A 148 12.06 -32.92 39.68
C LEU A 148 11.01 -32.70 38.59
N LEU A 149 9.94 -31.97 38.91
CA LEU A 149 8.77 -31.81 38.03
C LEU A 149 8.45 -30.31 37.87
N ALA A 150 7.90 -29.93 36.73
CA ALA A 150 7.35 -28.57 36.57
C ALA A 150 5.97 -28.47 37.23
N LYS A 151 5.53 -27.27 37.58
CA LYS A 151 4.15 -26.99 38.02
C LYS A 151 3.14 -27.46 36.97
N GLY A 152 2.05 -28.10 37.39
CA GLY A 152 0.99 -28.64 36.53
C GLY A 152 1.22 -30.06 36.00
N VAL A 153 2.40 -30.63 36.25
CA VAL A 153 2.75 -32.00 35.82
C VAL A 153 2.21 -33.03 36.81
N THR A 154 1.73 -34.15 36.28
CA THR A 154 1.30 -35.30 37.08
C THR A 154 2.26 -36.48 36.96
N GLN A 155 2.44 -37.25 38.03
CA GLN A 155 3.26 -38.46 38.05
C GLN A 155 2.60 -39.56 38.88
N GLN A 156 2.56 -40.79 38.38
CA GLN A 156 2.08 -41.93 39.15
C GLN A 156 3.15 -42.38 40.16
N LEU A 157 2.76 -42.52 41.42
CA LEU A 157 3.55 -43.16 42.48
C LEU A 157 3.06 -44.58 42.71
N THR A 158 3.99 -45.46 43.10
CA THR A 158 3.68 -46.84 43.49
C THR A 158 4.11 -47.07 44.93
N ALA A 159 3.23 -47.59 45.77
CA ALA A 159 3.53 -48.04 47.13
C ALA A 159 3.51 -49.57 47.22
N THR A 160 4.66 -50.17 47.53
CA THR A 160 4.82 -51.62 47.66
C THR A 160 5.02 -51.98 49.14
N ALA A 161 4.14 -52.82 49.70
CA ALA A 161 4.36 -53.42 51.01
C ALA A 161 5.23 -54.67 50.90
N THR A 162 6.15 -54.83 51.84
CA THR A 162 6.86 -56.09 52.11
C THR A 162 6.30 -56.64 53.43
N TYR A 163 5.85 -57.88 53.44
CA TYR A 163 5.23 -58.53 54.60
C TYR A 163 6.24 -59.35 55.40
N SER A 164 5.87 -59.75 56.62
CA SER A 164 6.69 -60.56 57.55
C SER A 164 7.10 -61.93 57.01
N ASP A 165 6.45 -62.42 55.94
CA ASP A 165 6.82 -63.64 55.22
C ASP A 165 7.69 -63.39 53.97
N ASN A 166 8.22 -62.18 53.83
CA ASN A 166 9.01 -61.68 52.69
C ASN A 166 8.27 -61.59 51.36
N THR A 167 6.95 -61.79 51.33
CA THR A 167 6.15 -61.49 50.13
C THR A 167 6.00 -59.98 49.95
N SER A 168 5.72 -59.53 48.73
CA SER A 168 5.45 -58.12 48.44
C SER A 168 4.20 -57.92 47.60
N THR A 169 3.55 -56.77 47.74
CA THR A 169 2.31 -56.44 47.01
C THR A 169 2.21 -54.94 46.76
N ASP A 170 1.72 -54.57 45.58
CA ASP A 170 1.32 -53.19 45.29
C ASP A 170 0.07 -52.84 46.10
N ILE A 171 0.21 -51.83 46.96
CA ILE A 171 -0.84 -51.33 47.83
C ILE A 171 -1.15 -49.86 47.56
N SER A 172 -0.83 -49.34 46.36
CA SER A 172 -0.94 -47.91 46.02
C SER A 172 -2.33 -47.32 46.26
N GLY A 173 -3.40 -48.07 45.95
CA GLY A 173 -4.80 -47.68 46.21
C GLY A 173 -5.31 -48.01 47.63
N PHE A 174 -4.45 -48.54 48.50
CA PHE A 174 -4.81 -48.98 49.85
C PHE A 174 -4.00 -48.30 50.96
N VAL A 175 -3.10 -47.38 50.61
CA VAL A 175 -2.35 -46.55 51.56
C VAL A 175 -3.04 -45.20 51.75
N THR A 176 -2.78 -44.56 52.87
CA THR A 176 -3.03 -43.13 53.03
C THR A 176 -1.79 -42.36 52.58
N TRP A 177 -1.87 -41.72 51.42
CA TRP A 177 -0.84 -40.80 50.95
C TRP A 177 -0.82 -39.52 51.80
N ARG A 178 0.38 -39.01 52.07
CA ARG A 178 0.62 -37.79 52.84
C ARG A 178 1.62 -36.91 52.09
N SER A 179 1.29 -35.62 52.02
CA SER A 179 2.19 -34.57 51.58
C SER A 179 2.43 -33.61 52.74
N ASP A 180 3.68 -33.22 52.95
CA ASP A 180 4.02 -32.22 53.96
C ASP A 180 3.50 -30.82 53.61
N ASP A 181 3.27 -30.55 52.31
CA ASP A 181 2.70 -29.30 51.82
C ASP A 181 1.86 -29.56 50.55
N VAL A 182 0.54 -29.67 50.73
CA VAL A 182 -0.41 -29.88 49.64
C VAL A 182 -0.55 -28.69 48.70
N THR A 183 -0.07 -27.50 49.10
CA THR A 183 -0.06 -26.33 48.21
C THR A 183 1.08 -26.40 47.18
N VAL A 184 2.13 -27.17 47.47
CA VAL A 184 3.24 -27.46 46.54
C VAL A 184 2.94 -28.69 45.68
N ALA A 185 2.52 -29.80 46.30
CA ALA A 185 2.09 -30.99 45.56
C ALA A 185 1.12 -31.86 46.35
N SER A 186 0.12 -32.43 45.67
CA SER A 186 -0.91 -33.30 46.26
C SER A 186 -0.90 -34.68 45.62
N VAL A 187 -1.37 -35.71 46.34
CA VAL A 187 -1.44 -37.08 45.84
C VAL A 187 -2.85 -37.61 46.04
N THR A 188 -3.45 -38.14 44.97
CA THR A 188 -4.77 -38.79 45.02
C THR A 188 -4.69 -40.15 45.75
N PRO A 189 -5.82 -40.71 46.22
CA PRO A 189 -5.84 -42.02 46.85
C PRO A 189 -5.24 -43.15 46.00
N ASP A 190 -5.32 -43.05 44.68
CA ASP A 190 -4.76 -44.03 43.73
C ASP A 190 -3.26 -43.82 43.45
N GLY A 191 -2.62 -42.84 44.10
CA GLY A 191 -1.18 -42.57 43.97
C GLY A 191 -0.78 -41.62 42.84
N LEU A 192 -1.73 -40.94 42.20
CA LEU A 192 -1.40 -39.91 41.22
C LEU A 192 -1.00 -38.61 41.93
N LEU A 193 0.26 -38.21 41.80
CA LEU A 193 0.83 -36.93 42.24
C LEU A 193 0.49 -35.83 41.23
N THR A 194 0.11 -34.66 41.72
CA THR A 194 -0.07 -33.41 40.96
C THR A 194 0.73 -32.28 41.59
N THR A 195 1.52 -31.54 40.81
CA THR A 195 2.32 -30.40 41.28
C THR A 195 1.56 -29.08 41.10
N GLU A 196 1.50 -28.27 42.15
CA GLU A 196 0.61 -27.11 42.23
C GLU A 196 1.37 -25.77 42.30
N ASP A 197 2.45 -25.70 43.10
CA ASP A 197 3.30 -24.50 43.20
C ASP A 197 4.78 -24.85 43.29
N LYS A 198 5.64 -23.89 42.89
CA LYS A 198 7.09 -24.03 42.96
C LYS A 198 7.55 -24.19 44.40
N GLY A 199 8.36 -25.21 44.68
CA GLY A 199 8.88 -25.49 46.00
C GLY A 199 9.46 -26.90 46.12
N THR A 200 9.75 -27.34 47.34
CA THR A 200 10.17 -28.71 47.61
C THR A 200 9.26 -29.29 48.69
N VAL A 201 8.71 -30.48 48.45
CA VAL A 201 7.83 -31.17 49.39
C VAL A 201 8.25 -32.63 49.55
N MET A 202 7.99 -33.18 50.73
CA MET A 202 8.22 -34.59 51.01
C MET A 202 6.88 -35.32 51.08
N LEU A 203 6.83 -36.50 50.46
CA LEU A 203 5.66 -37.37 50.45
C LEU A 203 5.96 -38.65 51.24
N SER A 204 4.90 -39.24 51.79
CA SER A 204 4.95 -40.59 52.39
C SER A 204 3.61 -41.29 52.23
N ALA A 205 3.61 -42.61 52.39
CA ALA A 205 2.42 -43.44 52.40
C ALA A 205 2.34 -44.20 53.74
N VAL A 206 1.14 -44.30 54.31
CA VAL A 206 0.91 -44.98 55.60
C VAL A 206 -0.17 -46.04 55.45
N LYS A 207 0.09 -47.25 55.93
CA LYS A 207 -0.89 -48.32 56.11
C LYS A 207 -0.53 -49.14 57.34
N ASP A 208 -1.54 -49.49 58.15
CA ASP A 208 -1.39 -50.30 59.36
C ASP A 208 -0.29 -49.78 60.33
N ASN A 209 -0.21 -48.45 60.48
CA ASN A 209 0.81 -47.72 61.24
C ASN A 209 2.25 -47.85 60.73
N VAL A 210 2.49 -48.52 59.61
CA VAL A 210 3.78 -48.53 58.90
C VAL A 210 3.83 -47.32 57.97
N THR A 211 4.88 -46.52 58.10
CA THR A 211 5.15 -45.37 57.22
C THR A 211 6.24 -45.74 56.22
N SER A 212 6.06 -45.36 54.96
CA SER A 212 7.05 -45.62 53.92
C SER A 212 8.34 -44.81 54.08
N ASN A 213 9.31 -45.03 53.18
CA ASN A 213 10.35 -44.03 52.92
C ASN A 213 9.74 -42.68 52.54
N ARG A 214 10.50 -41.60 52.75
CA ARG A 214 10.11 -40.26 52.32
C ARG A 214 10.54 -40.04 50.87
N VAL A 215 9.66 -39.46 50.08
CA VAL A 215 9.89 -39.15 48.66
C VAL A 215 10.04 -37.65 48.49
N SER A 216 11.16 -37.19 47.94
CA SER A 216 11.40 -35.77 47.71
C SER A 216 10.89 -35.33 46.35
N VAL A 217 10.03 -34.32 46.30
CA VAL A 217 9.53 -33.71 45.06
C VAL A 217 9.98 -32.25 45.03
N GLU A 218 10.82 -31.91 44.07
CA GLU A 218 11.15 -30.53 43.74
C GLU A 218 10.27 -30.08 42.56
N VAL A 219 9.50 -29.02 42.78
CA VAL A 219 8.60 -28.42 41.79
C VAL A 219 9.23 -27.13 41.27
N THR A 220 9.45 -27.04 39.96
CA THR A 220 9.94 -25.84 39.28
C THR A 220 8.77 -24.98 38.76
N ASN A 221 9.07 -23.82 38.16
CA ASN A 221 8.04 -23.05 37.47
C ASN A 221 7.42 -23.87 36.32
N ALA A 222 6.18 -23.55 35.94
CA ALA A 222 5.55 -24.15 34.77
C ALA A 222 6.44 -23.93 33.52
N VAL A 223 6.54 -24.96 32.69
CA VAL A 223 7.33 -24.94 31.44
C VAL A 223 6.40 -24.79 30.25
N ILE A 224 6.94 -24.37 29.09
CA ILE A 224 6.13 -24.23 27.88
C ILE A 224 5.83 -25.63 27.31
N ASP A 225 4.55 -25.95 27.16
CA ASP A 225 4.07 -27.17 26.52
C ASP A 225 3.86 -26.96 25.01
N SER A 226 3.35 -25.79 24.62
CA SER A 226 3.15 -25.43 23.21
C SER A 226 3.29 -23.94 22.97
N LEU A 227 3.66 -23.59 21.74
CA LEU A 227 3.78 -22.22 21.27
C LEU A 227 2.97 -22.05 19.98
N ALA A 228 2.19 -20.98 19.87
CA ALA A 228 1.38 -20.70 18.69
C ALA A 228 1.51 -19.25 18.25
N ILE A 229 1.65 -19.00 16.95
CA ILE A 229 1.59 -17.67 16.35
C ILE A 229 0.22 -17.47 15.70
N THR A 230 -0.40 -16.33 16.01
CA THR A 230 -1.65 -15.87 15.40
C THR A 230 -1.44 -14.53 14.68
N PRO A 231 -2.03 -14.32 13.49
CA PRO A 231 -2.77 -15.29 12.67
C PRO A 231 -1.86 -16.35 12.01
N ALA A 232 -2.43 -17.50 11.64
CA ALA A 232 -1.70 -18.61 11.01
C ALA A 232 -1.34 -18.36 9.52
N SER A 233 -1.98 -17.37 8.88
CA SER A 233 -1.65 -16.93 7.52
C SER A 233 -1.87 -15.43 7.37
N VAL A 234 -1.00 -14.77 6.62
CA VAL A 234 -1.05 -13.33 6.36
C VAL A 234 -0.89 -13.05 4.86
N LEU A 235 -1.70 -12.14 4.33
CA LEU A 235 -1.55 -11.57 2.99
C LEU A 235 -1.31 -10.06 3.14
N LEU A 236 -0.22 -9.55 2.58
CA LEU A 236 0.15 -8.12 2.61
C LEU A 236 0.65 -7.66 1.25
N ALA A 237 0.47 -6.37 0.95
CA ALA A 237 1.24 -5.73 -0.11
C ALA A 237 2.62 -5.33 0.44
N LYS A 238 3.65 -5.37 -0.42
CA LYS A 238 4.98 -4.86 -0.09
C LYS A 238 4.92 -3.46 0.53
N GLY A 239 5.64 -3.23 1.63
CA GLY A 239 5.64 -2.00 2.41
C GLY A 239 4.62 -1.93 3.54
N GLN A 240 3.64 -2.85 3.57
CA GLN A 240 2.69 -2.95 4.68
C GLN A 240 3.25 -3.78 5.83
N THR A 241 2.63 -3.60 7.00
CA THR A 241 2.99 -4.31 8.23
C THR A 241 1.78 -4.98 8.88
N LYS A 242 2.03 -5.99 9.71
CA LYS A 242 1.01 -6.67 10.51
C LYS A 242 1.59 -7.12 11.84
N GLN A 243 0.86 -6.91 12.93
CA GLN A 243 1.26 -7.47 14.22
C GLN A 243 0.94 -8.97 14.26
N LEU A 244 1.95 -9.78 14.59
CA LEU A 244 1.81 -11.18 14.97
C LEU A 244 1.82 -11.29 16.50
N THR A 245 1.13 -12.29 17.03
CA THR A 245 1.13 -12.60 18.46
C THR A 245 1.61 -14.03 18.67
N ALA A 246 2.64 -14.23 19.49
CA ALA A 246 3.07 -15.55 19.94
C ALA A 246 2.50 -15.84 21.34
N THR A 247 1.69 -16.89 21.45
CA THR A 247 1.08 -17.34 22.72
C THR A 247 1.72 -18.65 23.16
N ALA A 248 2.28 -18.69 24.36
CA ALA A 248 2.77 -19.91 24.99
C ALA A 248 1.67 -20.49 25.88
N THR A 249 1.44 -21.79 25.78
CA THR A 249 0.63 -22.57 26.73
C THR A 249 1.58 -23.39 27.60
N TYR A 250 1.41 -23.29 28.91
CA TYR A 250 2.31 -23.88 29.91
C TYR A 250 1.78 -25.21 30.46
N SER A 251 2.64 -25.98 31.13
CA SER A 251 2.34 -27.27 31.76
C SER A 251 1.25 -27.24 32.83
N ASP A 252 0.90 -26.06 33.34
CA ASP A 252 -0.22 -25.83 34.26
C ASP A 252 -1.51 -25.40 33.54
N ASN A 253 -1.56 -25.52 32.21
CA ASN A 253 -2.63 -25.10 31.32
C ASN A 253 -2.88 -23.58 31.29
N THR A 254 -2.02 -22.77 31.90
CA THR A 254 -2.08 -21.32 31.72
C THR A 254 -1.51 -20.92 30.36
N SER A 255 -1.84 -19.71 29.89
CA SER A 255 -1.29 -19.17 28.65
C SER A 255 -0.82 -17.73 28.83
N SER A 256 0.25 -17.34 28.15
CA SER A 256 0.74 -15.96 28.12
C SER A 256 1.11 -15.52 26.70
N ASP A 257 0.89 -14.24 26.41
CA ASP A 257 1.55 -13.57 25.30
C ASP A 257 3.05 -13.49 25.60
N VAL A 258 3.85 -14.00 24.68
CA VAL A 258 5.31 -14.05 24.74
C VAL A 258 5.94 -13.46 23.48
N SER A 259 5.20 -12.61 22.74
CA SER A 259 5.63 -12.05 21.46
C SER A 259 6.98 -11.34 21.52
N ASP A 260 7.26 -10.65 22.64
CA ASP A 260 8.52 -9.93 22.89
C ASP A 260 9.62 -10.81 23.52
N LEU A 261 9.32 -12.09 23.79
CA LEU A 261 10.18 -13.04 24.48
C LEU A 261 10.59 -14.23 23.61
N VAL A 262 10.02 -14.36 22.41
CA VAL A 262 10.36 -15.41 21.44
C VAL A 262 11.44 -14.90 20.48
N THR A 263 12.22 -15.83 19.94
CA THR A 263 13.05 -15.56 18.77
C THR A 263 12.24 -15.85 17.51
N TRP A 264 11.94 -14.80 16.73
CA TRP A 264 11.26 -14.93 15.44
C TRP A 264 12.21 -15.40 14.34
N TYR A 265 11.71 -16.24 13.45
CA TYR A 265 12.43 -16.78 12.29
C TYR A 265 11.61 -16.58 11.02
N SER A 266 12.30 -16.27 9.93
CA SER A 266 11.75 -16.20 8.58
C SER A 266 12.63 -17.04 7.65
N ASP A 267 12.00 -17.87 6.82
CA ASP A 267 12.71 -18.64 5.79
C ASP A 267 13.44 -17.73 4.79
N ASP A 268 12.93 -16.51 4.57
CA ASP A 268 13.52 -15.49 3.68
C ASP A 268 13.15 -14.06 4.13
N VAL A 269 14.09 -13.42 4.81
CA VAL A 269 13.93 -12.03 5.30
C VAL A 269 13.85 -10.98 4.20
N THR A 270 14.23 -11.32 2.96
CA THR A 270 14.09 -10.41 1.81
C THR A 270 12.65 -10.35 1.28
N ILE A 271 11.82 -11.33 1.64
CA ILE A 271 10.39 -11.35 1.34
C ILE A 271 9.61 -10.78 2.53
N ALA A 272 9.85 -11.28 3.74
CA ALA A 272 9.22 -10.73 4.95
C ALA A 272 10.10 -10.89 6.20
N SER A 273 10.16 -9.83 7.00
CA SER A 273 10.92 -9.78 8.26
C SER A 273 9.97 -9.60 9.44
N VAL A 274 10.37 -10.04 10.64
CA VAL A 274 9.60 -9.82 11.88
C VAL A 274 10.51 -9.16 12.90
N THR A 275 10.06 -8.08 13.50
CA THR A 275 10.78 -7.42 14.59
C THR A 275 10.75 -8.27 15.87
N PRO A 276 11.63 -8.01 16.84
CA PRO A 276 11.61 -8.74 18.11
C PRO A 276 10.28 -8.68 18.87
N ASN A 277 9.46 -7.64 18.65
CA ASN A 277 8.14 -7.49 19.23
C ASN A 277 6.99 -8.02 18.35
N GLY A 278 7.29 -8.83 17.34
CA GLY A 278 6.27 -9.50 16.51
C GLY A 278 5.66 -8.66 15.39
N LEU A 279 6.21 -7.49 15.04
CA LEU A 279 5.73 -6.72 13.90
C LEU A 279 6.31 -7.30 12.61
N LEU A 280 5.46 -7.93 11.80
CA LEU A 280 5.78 -8.42 10.46
C LEU A 280 5.85 -7.25 9.47
N ASN A 281 6.92 -7.17 8.71
CA ASN A 281 7.13 -6.24 7.60
C ASN A 281 7.20 -7.00 6.28
N ALA A 282 6.42 -6.58 5.29
CA ALA A 282 6.44 -7.15 3.94
C ALA A 282 7.48 -6.42 3.06
N GLU A 283 8.61 -7.07 2.78
CA GLU A 283 9.80 -6.45 2.16
C GLU A 283 9.89 -6.71 0.65
N GLY A 284 9.47 -7.88 0.19
CA GLY A 284 9.59 -8.31 -1.20
C GLY A 284 8.45 -9.23 -1.62
N LYS A 285 8.07 -9.19 -2.90
CA LYS A 285 7.02 -10.06 -3.43
C LYS A 285 7.42 -11.52 -3.38
N GLY A 286 6.52 -12.37 -2.89
CA GLY A 286 6.72 -13.81 -2.81
C GLY A 286 6.00 -14.40 -1.61
N THR A 287 6.21 -15.70 -1.39
CA THR A 287 5.63 -16.41 -0.25
C THR A 287 6.76 -16.92 0.64
N VAL A 288 6.65 -16.70 1.95
CA VAL A 288 7.63 -17.12 2.95
C VAL A 288 6.91 -17.75 4.15
N ARG A 289 7.61 -18.60 4.89
CA ARG A 289 7.12 -19.12 6.17
C ARG A 289 7.88 -18.49 7.33
N LEU A 290 7.13 -18.24 8.39
CA LEU A 290 7.64 -17.74 9.65
C LEU A 290 7.42 -18.77 10.76
N SER A 291 8.29 -18.76 11.75
CA SER A 291 8.11 -19.48 13.01
C SER A 291 8.72 -18.67 14.14
N ALA A 292 8.46 -19.09 15.37
CA ALA A 292 9.06 -18.50 16.56
C ALA A 292 9.50 -19.62 17.50
N MET A 293 10.51 -19.35 18.31
CA MET A 293 11.08 -20.33 19.24
C MET A 293 11.30 -19.70 20.61
N LYS A 294 10.92 -20.41 21.67
CA LYS A 294 11.22 -20.08 23.06
C LYS A 294 11.36 -21.36 23.88
N ASP A 295 12.37 -21.42 24.74
CA ASP A 295 12.66 -22.58 25.61
C ASP A 295 12.70 -23.93 24.87
N ASN A 296 13.28 -23.94 23.67
CA ASN A 296 13.34 -25.09 22.74
C ASN A 296 11.99 -25.58 22.18
N VAL A 297 10.91 -24.83 22.38
CA VAL A 297 9.60 -25.08 21.76
C VAL A 297 9.45 -24.19 20.54
N THR A 298 9.22 -24.81 19.38
CA THR A 298 8.95 -24.12 18.12
C THR A 298 7.44 -23.99 17.90
N SER A 299 7.01 -22.83 17.40
CA SER A 299 5.60 -22.57 17.08
C SER A 299 5.11 -23.35 15.85
N ASN A 300 3.81 -23.22 15.55
CA ASN A 300 3.31 -23.49 14.21
C ASN A 300 4.03 -22.61 13.17
N SER A 301 4.04 -23.09 11.92
CA SER A 301 4.47 -22.29 10.78
C SER A 301 3.36 -21.33 10.33
N VAL A 302 3.71 -20.07 10.09
CA VAL A 302 2.82 -19.04 9.54
C VAL A 302 3.18 -18.80 8.10
N SER A 303 2.20 -18.92 7.19
CA SER A 303 2.41 -18.60 5.77
C SER A 303 2.16 -17.11 5.52
N VAL A 304 3.14 -16.42 4.97
CA VAL A 304 3.04 -15.02 4.57
C VAL A 304 3.14 -14.93 3.05
N ASP A 305 2.10 -14.41 2.41
CA ASP A 305 2.11 -14.10 0.98
C ASP A 305 2.19 -12.58 0.81
N VAL A 306 3.21 -12.13 0.08
CA VAL A 306 3.48 -10.72 -0.18
C VAL A 306 3.24 -10.44 -1.66
N THR A 307 2.28 -9.57 -1.95
CA THR A 307 2.01 -9.11 -3.31
C THR A 307 2.92 -7.94 -3.70
N ASP A 308 2.82 -7.51 -4.96
CA ASP A 308 3.38 -6.21 -5.37
C ASP A 308 2.82 -5.09 -4.47
N ALA A 309 3.59 -3.99 -4.35
CA ALA A 309 3.16 -2.82 -3.59
C ALA A 309 1.83 -2.29 -4.15
N ALA A 310 0.91 -1.96 -3.25
CA ALA A 310 -0.39 -1.42 -3.62
C ALA A 310 -0.29 0.09 -3.88
N ILE A 311 -1.19 0.65 -4.69
CA ILE A 311 -1.26 2.11 -4.87
C ILE A 311 -2.00 2.71 -3.68
N ASP A 312 -1.34 3.60 -2.94
CA ASP A 312 -1.94 4.35 -1.84
C ASP A 312 -2.58 5.65 -2.33
N SER A 313 -1.93 6.34 -3.27
CA SER A 313 -2.46 7.59 -3.83
C SER A 313 -1.98 7.85 -5.25
N ILE A 314 -2.71 8.72 -5.96
CA ILE A 314 -2.35 9.22 -7.29
C ILE A 314 -2.35 10.75 -7.23
N ALA A 315 -1.29 11.37 -7.74
CA ALA A 315 -1.21 12.82 -7.91
C ALA A 315 -1.07 13.17 -9.39
N VAL A 316 -1.86 14.12 -9.87
CA VAL A 316 -1.75 14.66 -11.22
C VAL A 316 -1.12 16.05 -11.17
N THR A 317 -0.07 16.24 -11.99
CA THR A 317 0.65 17.51 -12.16
C THR A 317 0.58 17.97 -13.62
N PRO A 318 0.42 19.28 -13.88
CA PRO A 318 0.14 20.35 -12.93
C PRO A 318 -1.27 20.24 -12.32
N VAL A 319 -1.45 20.77 -11.10
CA VAL A 319 -2.74 20.75 -10.37
C VAL A 319 -3.77 21.75 -10.92
N SER A 320 -3.32 22.72 -11.72
CA SER A 320 -4.17 23.66 -12.45
C SER A 320 -3.54 24.01 -13.79
N VAL A 321 -4.35 24.11 -14.84
CA VAL A 321 -3.92 24.51 -16.19
C VAL A 321 -4.76 25.70 -16.64
N SER A 322 -4.11 26.73 -17.17
CA SER A 322 -4.76 27.80 -17.94
C SER A 322 -4.20 27.77 -19.35
N ILE A 323 -5.04 27.46 -20.34
CA ILE A 323 -4.61 27.18 -21.71
C ILE A 323 -5.57 27.80 -22.72
N ALA A 324 -5.07 28.26 -23.87
CA ALA A 324 -5.92 28.78 -24.93
C ALA A 324 -6.50 27.66 -25.78
N LYS A 325 -7.75 27.83 -26.22
CA LYS A 325 -8.42 26.93 -27.17
C LYS A 325 -7.52 26.61 -28.38
N GLY A 326 -7.45 25.33 -28.74
CA GLY A 326 -6.61 24.81 -29.83
C GLY A 326 -5.20 24.37 -29.43
N LEU A 327 -4.77 24.68 -28.21
CA LEU A 327 -3.47 24.23 -27.69
C LEU A 327 -3.62 22.94 -26.86
N SER A 328 -2.48 22.32 -26.54
CA SER A 328 -2.42 21.11 -25.71
C SER A 328 -1.34 21.22 -24.63
N GLN A 329 -1.51 20.47 -23.53
CA GLN A 329 -0.60 20.42 -22.39
C GLN A 329 -0.48 18.98 -21.90
N GLN A 330 0.74 18.54 -21.58
CA GLN A 330 0.94 17.22 -20.97
C GLN A 330 0.59 17.28 -19.48
N LEU A 331 -0.24 16.33 -19.02
CA LEU A 331 -0.47 16.00 -17.62
C LEU A 331 0.31 14.73 -17.27
N THR A 332 0.81 14.65 -16.04
CA THR A 332 1.49 13.48 -15.51
C THR A 332 0.74 12.97 -14.28
N ALA A 333 0.37 11.68 -14.27
CA ALA A 333 -0.18 11.00 -13.12
C ALA A 333 0.90 10.15 -12.43
N THR A 334 1.26 10.51 -11.21
CA THR A 334 2.25 9.79 -10.39
C THR A 334 1.53 9.02 -9.29
N ALA A 335 1.74 7.71 -9.21
CA ALA A 335 1.29 6.91 -8.08
C ALA A 335 2.34 6.90 -6.97
N THR A 336 1.89 6.95 -5.73
CA THR A 336 2.67 6.59 -4.54
C THR A 336 2.18 5.24 -4.04
N TYR A 337 3.10 4.31 -3.85
CA TYR A 337 2.81 2.94 -3.45
C TYR A 337 2.99 2.71 -1.95
N SER A 338 2.47 1.60 -1.43
CA SER A 338 2.54 1.19 -0.02
C SER A 338 3.96 0.99 0.52
N ASP A 339 4.95 0.84 -0.36
CA ASP A 339 6.38 0.80 0.00
C ASP A 339 7.07 2.18 -0.09
N ASN A 340 6.28 3.26 -0.17
CA ASN A 340 6.71 4.65 -0.34
C ASN A 340 7.46 4.94 -1.65
N THR A 341 7.53 3.99 -2.58
CA THR A 341 8.04 4.27 -3.93
C THR A 341 7.02 5.05 -4.74
N SER A 342 7.46 5.67 -5.83
CA SER A 342 6.58 6.35 -6.76
C SER A 342 6.90 6.01 -8.21
N SER A 343 5.89 6.09 -9.08
CA SER A 343 6.05 5.83 -10.51
C SER A 343 5.08 6.66 -11.34
N ASP A 344 5.52 7.04 -12.55
CA ASP A 344 4.65 7.63 -13.56
C ASP A 344 3.74 6.54 -14.14
N ILE A 345 2.45 6.70 -13.90
CA ILE A 345 1.40 5.79 -14.34
C ILE A 345 0.44 6.47 -15.34
N SER A 346 0.86 7.56 -15.99
CA SER A 346 0.02 8.36 -16.89
C SER A 346 -0.67 7.55 -17.98
N HIS A 347 -0.01 6.49 -18.48
CA HIS A 347 -0.51 5.57 -19.50
C HIS A 347 -1.32 4.39 -18.93
N LEU A 348 -1.36 4.24 -17.62
CA LEU A 348 -2.03 3.15 -16.91
C LEU A 348 -3.33 3.58 -16.23
N VAL A 349 -3.54 4.88 -16.06
CA VAL A 349 -4.75 5.47 -15.47
C VAL A 349 -5.83 5.68 -16.51
N THR A 350 -7.08 5.74 -16.04
CA THR A 350 -8.21 6.24 -16.82
C THR A 350 -8.39 7.72 -16.51
N TRP A 351 -8.18 8.57 -17.52
CA TRP A 351 -8.44 10.01 -17.42
C TRP A 351 -9.93 10.31 -17.59
N ARG A 352 -10.46 11.24 -16.80
CA ARG A 352 -11.86 11.66 -16.85
C ARG A 352 -11.98 13.17 -16.72
N SER A 353 -12.60 13.80 -17.73
CA SER A 353 -13.07 15.19 -17.71
C SER A 353 -14.54 15.23 -17.32
N ASP A 354 -14.96 16.24 -16.57
CA ASP A 354 -16.38 16.49 -16.31
C ASP A 354 -17.11 17.05 -17.54
N ASP A 355 -16.42 17.76 -18.43
CA ASP A 355 -16.91 18.15 -19.76
C ASP A 355 -15.82 18.03 -20.84
N VAL A 356 -15.91 16.95 -21.61
CA VAL A 356 -14.97 16.67 -22.72
C VAL A 356 -15.12 17.63 -23.90
N THR A 357 -16.21 18.41 -23.96
CA THR A 357 -16.41 19.42 -25.02
C THR A 357 -15.66 20.72 -24.74
N VAL A 358 -15.25 20.95 -23.48
CA VAL A 358 -14.40 22.07 -23.07
C VAL A 358 -12.93 21.64 -23.06
N ALA A 359 -12.60 20.49 -22.44
CA ALA A 359 -11.25 19.93 -22.52
C ALA A 359 -11.25 18.40 -22.49
N SER A 360 -10.47 17.80 -23.40
CA SER A 360 -10.32 16.35 -23.56
C SER A 360 -8.92 15.90 -23.14
N VAL A 361 -8.76 14.67 -22.63
CA VAL A 361 -7.45 14.11 -22.27
C VAL A 361 -7.29 12.72 -22.87
N THR A 362 -6.16 12.50 -23.55
CA THR A 362 -5.83 11.19 -24.15
C THR A 362 -5.41 10.18 -23.06
N PRO A 363 -5.42 8.86 -23.35
CA PRO A 363 -4.94 7.84 -22.41
C PRO A 363 -3.49 8.04 -21.94
N ASN A 364 -2.67 8.80 -22.67
CA ASN A 364 -1.29 9.11 -22.30
C ASN A 364 -1.16 10.44 -21.52
N GLY A 365 -2.26 11.07 -21.12
CA GLY A 365 -2.26 12.30 -20.32
C GLY A 365 -2.08 13.59 -21.13
N LEU A 366 -2.15 13.56 -22.46
CA LEU A 366 -2.15 14.80 -23.26
C LEU A 366 -3.54 15.44 -23.20
N LEU A 367 -3.64 16.61 -22.56
CA LEU A 367 -4.81 17.48 -22.50
C LEU A 367 -4.90 18.34 -23.76
N THR A 368 -6.08 18.44 -24.35
CA THR A 368 -6.40 19.33 -25.48
C THR A 368 -7.54 20.27 -25.09
N ALA A 369 -7.35 21.56 -25.37
CA ALA A 369 -8.31 22.62 -25.07
C ALA A 369 -9.30 22.81 -26.22
N GLU A 370 -10.54 22.39 -26.05
CA GLU A 370 -11.53 22.25 -27.12
C GLU A 370 -12.47 23.47 -27.22
N ASP A 371 -12.99 23.95 -26.09
CA ASP A 371 -13.84 25.15 -26.08
C ASP A 371 -13.66 25.98 -24.81
N LYS A 372 -14.05 27.25 -24.85
CA LYS A 372 -13.87 28.16 -23.72
C LYS A 372 -14.74 27.74 -22.54
N GLY A 373 -14.13 27.55 -21.38
CA GLY A 373 -14.83 27.14 -20.16
C GLY A 373 -13.87 26.68 -19.06
N ILE A 374 -14.43 26.32 -17.91
CA ILE A 374 -13.66 25.75 -16.80
C ILE A 374 -14.18 24.33 -16.56
N VAL A 375 -13.26 23.37 -16.49
CA VAL A 375 -13.54 21.94 -16.25
C VAL A 375 -12.63 21.36 -15.18
N THR A 376 -13.07 20.26 -14.60
CA THR A 376 -12.27 19.47 -13.66
C THR A 376 -11.90 18.11 -14.24
N LEU A 377 -10.64 17.75 -14.08
CA LEU A 377 -10.07 16.50 -14.54
C LEU A 377 -9.58 15.65 -13.37
N SER A 378 -9.69 14.33 -13.52
CA SER A 378 -9.18 13.35 -12.55
C SER A 378 -8.69 12.10 -13.27
N ALA A 379 -7.74 11.40 -12.66
CA ALA A 379 -7.20 10.14 -13.13
C ALA A 379 -7.55 9.00 -12.14
N PHE A 380 -7.83 7.81 -12.65
CA PHE A 380 -8.24 6.65 -11.85
C PHE A 380 -7.39 5.41 -12.16
N LYS A 381 -7.00 4.67 -11.12
CA LYS A 381 -6.46 3.30 -11.26
C LYS A 381 -7.20 2.37 -10.30
N GLY A 382 -8.04 1.49 -10.85
CA GLY A 382 -8.96 0.70 -10.03
C GLY A 382 -9.90 1.63 -9.26
N ASN A 383 -9.90 1.54 -7.93
CA ASN A 383 -10.73 2.36 -7.05
C ASN A 383 -10.02 3.62 -6.52
N VAL A 384 -8.74 3.83 -6.85
CA VAL A 384 -7.98 5.00 -6.38
C VAL A 384 -8.14 6.14 -7.38
N ALA A 385 -8.57 7.29 -6.89
CA ALA A 385 -8.72 8.53 -7.64
C ALA A 385 -7.55 9.49 -7.35
N SER A 386 -7.16 10.30 -8.33
CA SER A 386 -6.22 11.38 -8.13
C SER A 386 -6.84 12.61 -7.47
N ASN A 387 -6.02 13.62 -7.16
CA ASN A 387 -6.53 14.99 -6.98
C ASN A 387 -7.27 15.48 -8.23
N SER A 388 -8.20 16.40 -8.03
CA SER A 388 -8.82 17.15 -9.11
C SER A 388 -7.85 18.17 -9.70
N VAL A 389 -7.84 18.29 -11.03
CA VAL A 389 -7.09 19.29 -11.78
C VAL A 389 -8.09 20.28 -12.36
N SER A 390 -7.95 21.57 -12.03
CA SER A 390 -8.78 22.63 -12.62
C SER A 390 -8.17 23.08 -13.94
N VAL A 391 -8.95 23.08 -15.01
CA VAL A 391 -8.52 23.54 -16.33
C VAL A 391 -9.40 24.71 -16.76
N ASP A 392 -8.79 25.88 -16.94
CA ASP A 392 -9.40 27.08 -17.50
C ASP A 392 -8.99 27.21 -18.97
N VAL A 393 -9.93 26.93 -19.86
CA VAL A 393 -9.77 27.12 -21.29
C VAL A 393 -10.16 28.54 -21.67
N THR A 394 -9.15 29.33 -22.02
CA THR A 394 -9.29 30.71 -22.48
C THR A 394 -9.58 30.78 -23.98
N ALA A 395 -9.96 31.97 -24.46
CA ALA A 395 -10.20 32.18 -25.89
C ALA A 395 -8.94 31.90 -26.74
N ALA A 396 -9.14 31.45 -27.98
CA ALA A 396 -8.04 31.17 -28.89
C ALA A 396 -7.16 32.42 -29.09
N LEU A 397 -5.84 32.22 -29.14
CA LEU A 397 -4.87 33.29 -29.33
C LEU A 397 -4.80 33.69 -30.79
N LEU A 398 -4.62 34.98 -31.07
CA LEU A 398 -4.38 35.47 -32.41
C LEU A 398 -2.95 35.13 -32.84
N ASN A 399 -2.79 34.26 -33.83
CA ASN A 399 -1.47 33.84 -34.32
C ASN A 399 -0.96 34.75 -35.44
N SER A 400 -1.83 35.09 -36.40
CA SER A 400 -1.43 35.91 -37.55
C SER A 400 -2.60 36.71 -38.11
N ILE A 401 -2.26 37.75 -38.87
CA ILE A 401 -3.19 38.57 -39.66
C ILE A 401 -2.71 38.52 -41.10
N THR A 402 -3.61 38.24 -42.04
CA THR A 402 -3.32 38.30 -43.48
C THR A 402 -4.21 39.33 -44.13
N VAL A 403 -3.61 40.33 -44.77
CA VAL A 403 -4.31 41.34 -45.57
C VAL A 403 -4.35 40.91 -47.03
N THR A 404 -5.56 40.88 -47.60
CA THR A 404 -5.84 40.53 -48.99
C THR A 404 -6.55 41.68 -49.72
N PRO A 405 -6.17 41.97 -50.98
CA PRO A 405 -5.08 41.37 -51.76
C PRO A 405 -3.68 41.80 -51.28
N ALA A 406 -2.68 40.92 -51.47
CA ALA A 406 -1.30 41.18 -51.06
C ALA A 406 -0.58 42.25 -51.91
N SER A 407 -1.09 42.54 -53.11
CA SER A 407 -0.66 43.68 -53.92
C SER A 407 -1.85 44.34 -54.61
N VAL A 408 -1.81 45.66 -54.74
CA VAL A 408 -2.84 46.47 -55.40
C VAL A 408 -2.18 47.35 -56.44
N SER A 409 -2.74 47.38 -57.65
CA SER A 409 -2.41 48.40 -58.64
C SER A 409 -3.66 49.23 -58.92
N ILE A 410 -3.61 50.51 -58.57
CA ILE A 410 -4.78 51.38 -58.57
C ILE A 410 -4.44 52.74 -59.17
N THR A 411 -5.35 53.34 -59.92
CA THR A 411 -5.16 54.68 -60.49
C THR A 411 -5.56 55.74 -59.47
N GLU A 412 -4.87 56.87 -59.46
CA GLU A 412 -5.23 58.05 -58.66
C GLU A 412 -6.75 58.36 -58.70
N GLY A 413 -7.35 58.62 -57.53
CA GLY A 413 -8.77 58.93 -57.37
C GLY A 413 -9.71 57.72 -57.24
N HIS A 414 -9.22 56.50 -57.41
CA HIS A 414 -10.01 55.27 -57.22
C HIS A 414 -9.80 54.65 -55.83
N THR A 415 -10.70 53.74 -55.46
CA THR A 415 -10.66 53.02 -54.19
C THR A 415 -10.56 51.51 -54.37
N GLN A 416 -9.95 50.81 -53.40
CA GLN A 416 -9.88 49.34 -53.34
C GLN A 416 -10.19 48.87 -51.92
N GLN A 417 -11.02 47.84 -51.77
CA GLN A 417 -11.25 47.22 -50.47
C GLN A 417 -10.11 46.27 -50.13
N LEU A 418 -9.52 46.45 -48.94
CA LEU A 418 -8.62 45.50 -48.31
C LEU A 418 -9.38 44.73 -47.23
N THR A 419 -9.06 43.45 -47.04
CA THR A 419 -9.64 42.58 -46.01
C THR A 419 -8.54 42.04 -45.12
N ALA A 420 -8.71 42.12 -43.80
CA ALA A 420 -7.77 41.57 -42.83
C ALA A 420 -8.36 40.31 -42.20
N MET A 421 -7.77 39.14 -42.50
CA MET A 421 -8.19 37.84 -41.97
C MET A 421 -7.27 37.43 -40.82
N ALA A 422 -7.82 37.20 -39.64
CA ALA A 422 -7.11 36.60 -38.51
C ALA A 422 -7.04 35.07 -38.66
N THR A 423 -5.94 34.47 -38.20
CA THR A 423 -5.84 33.04 -37.93
C THR A 423 -5.53 32.84 -36.44
N TYR A 424 -6.29 31.98 -35.76
CA TYR A 424 -6.18 31.75 -34.32
C TYR A 424 -5.46 30.44 -33.96
N SER A 425 -5.17 30.22 -32.68
CA SER A 425 -4.51 29.01 -32.14
C SER A 425 -5.30 27.72 -32.36
N ASP A 426 -6.61 27.81 -32.59
CA ASP A 426 -7.48 26.69 -32.94
C ASP A 426 -7.61 26.48 -34.46
N ASN A 427 -6.78 27.15 -35.26
CA ASN A 427 -6.79 27.15 -36.72
C ASN A 427 -8.07 27.73 -37.35
N THR A 428 -8.95 28.34 -36.57
CA THR A 428 -10.08 29.09 -37.12
C THR A 428 -9.61 30.42 -37.71
N SER A 429 -10.42 30.97 -38.61
CA SER A 429 -10.19 32.27 -39.21
C SER A 429 -11.40 33.19 -39.10
N SER A 430 -11.15 34.50 -38.99
CA SER A 430 -12.21 35.51 -38.92
C SER A 430 -11.78 36.77 -39.67
N ASP A 431 -12.73 37.38 -40.38
CA ASP A 431 -12.55 38.74 -40.89
C ASP A 431 -12.54 39.71 -39.70
N ILE A 432 -11.44 40.43 -39.56
CA ILE A 432 -11.21 41.43 -38.52
C ILE A 432 -10.92 42.81 -39.11
N SER A 433 -11.34 43.08 -40.36
CA SER A 433 -11.05 44.33 -41.09
C SER A 433 -11.46 45.59 -40.34
N ASN A 434 -12.51 45.51 -39.51
CA ASN A 434 -13.02 46.61 -38.67
C ASN A 434 -12.46 46.61 -37.23
N MET A 435 -11.60 45.65 -36.89
CA MET A 435 -11.02 45.47 -35.55
C MET A 435 -9.48 45.62 -35.53
N VAL A 436 -8.88 45.90 -36.69
CA VAL A 436 -7.45 46.18 -36.83
C VAL A 436 -7.22 47.67 -36.95
N THR A 437 -6.02 48.10 -36.58
CA THR A 437 -5.53 49.44 -36.93
C THR A 437 -4.80 49.35 -38.26
N TRP A 438 -5.30 50.08 -39.26
CA TRP A 438 -4.66 50.20 -40.56
C TRP A 438 -3.52 51.21 -40.52
N SER A 439 -2.37 50.84 -41.07
CA SER A 439 -1.18 51.68 -41.20
C SER A 439 -0.84 51.89 -42.66
N VAL A 440 -0.55 53.13 -43.03
CA VAL A 440 -0.09 53.51 -44.37
C VAL A 440 1.21 54.28 -44.23
N ASN A 441 2.23 53.89 -45.00
CA ASN A 441 3.58 54.42 -44.79
C ASN A 441 3.77 55.88 -45.26
N ASN A 442 2.87 56.41 -46.09
CA ASN A 442 2.94 57.78 -46.61
C ASN A 442 1.55 58.29 -47.06
N SER A 443 1.46 59.58 -47.37
CA SER A 443 0.21 60.26 -47.76
C SER A 443 -0.18 60.09 -49.23
N LEU A 444 0.42 59.15 -49.97
CA LEU A 444 0.07 58.89 -51.37
C LEU A 444 -1.20 58.02 -51.49
N ALA A 445 -1.60 57.36 -50.40
CA ALA A 445 -2.91 56.75 -50.25
C ALA A 445 -3.43 56.96 -48.82
N THR A 446 -4.72 56.73 -48.60
CA THR A 446 -5.34 56.68 -47.28
C THR A 446 -6.12 55.37 -47.13
N VAL A 447 -6.29 54.86 -45.91
CA VAL A 447 -7.08 53.66 -45.62
C VAL A 447 -8.05 54.00 -44.49
N THR A 448 -9.33 53.68 -44.67
CA THR A 448 -10.35 53.86 -43.63
C THR A 448 -10.24 52.77 -42.55
N SER A 449 -10.90 52.96 -41.41
CA SER A 449 -10.96 51.95 -40.33
C SER A 449 -11.52 50.60 -40.78
N ASN A 450 -12.27 50.58 -41.89
CA ASN A 450 -12.89 49.37 -42.44
C ASN A 450 -12.10 48.81 -43.63
N GLY A 451 -10.87 49.26 -43.87
CA GLY A 451 -9.99 48.73 -44.92
C GLY A 451 -10.20 49.28 -46.33
N LEU A 452 -11.03 50.32 -46.52
CA LEU A 452 -11.17 50.97 -47.84
C LEU A 452 -9.96 51.86 -48.13
N LEU A 453 -9.09 51.43 -49.05
CA LEU A 453 -7.94 52.17 -49.56
C LEU A 453 -8.39 53.19 -50.61
N THR A 454 -7.92 54.43 -50.53
CA THR A 454 -8.14 55.50 -51.52
C THR A 454 -6.81 56.01 -52.06
N ALA A 455 -6.62 55.98 -53.38
CA ALA A 455 -5.42 56.44 -54.05
C ALA A 455 -5.40 57.97 -54.18
N VAL A 456 -4.39 58.64 -53.60
CA VAL A 456 -4.29 60.11 -53.54
C VAL A 456 -3.30 60.67 -54.57
N ARG A 457 -2.11 60.06 -54.70
CA ARG A 457 -1.06 60.52 -55.62
C ARG A 457 -0.21 59.35 -56.10
N SER A 458 0.30 59.43 -57.32
CA SER A 458 1.16 58.39 -57.88
C SER A 458 2.40 58.09 -57.06
N GLY A 459 2.71 56.80 -56.91
CA GLY A 459 3.91 56.29 -56.25
C GLY A 459 3.65 55.00 -55.47
N PRO A 460 4.71 54.39 -54.92
CA PRO A 460 4.60 53.18 -54.11
C PRO A 460 4.10 53.50 -52.69
N VAL A 461 3.18 52.68 -52.20
CA VAL A 461 2.63 52.75 -50.85
C VAL A 461 2.69 51.35 -50.24
N ILE A 462 3.00 51.28 -48.94
CA ILE A 462 2.92 50.05 -48.15
C ILE A 462 1.79 50.23 -47.15
N VAL A 463 0.89 49.25 -47.14
CA VAL A 463 -0.21 49.17 -46.17
C VAL A 463 -0.02 47.93 -45.32
N SER A 464 -0.22 48.05 -44.02
CA SER A 464 -0.30 46.93 -43.08
C SER A 464 -1.46 47.12 -42.11
N ALA A 465 -1.84 46.05 -41.41
CA ALA A 465 -2.82 46.06 -40.35
C ALA A 465 -2.22 45.44 -39.09
N PHE A 466 -2.57 45.95 -37.91
CA PHE A 466 -2.12 45.38 -36.64
C PHE A 466 -3.25 45.31 -35.61
N LYS A 467 -3.19 44.30 -34.74
CA LYS A 467 -4.10 44.11 -33.60
C LYS A 467 -3.30 43.57 -32.41
N GLY A 468 -3.19 44.35 -31.35
CA GLY A 468 -2.19 44.09 -30.30
C GLY A 468 -0.79 44.12 -30.90
N ASP A 469 0.03 43.11 -30.58
CA ASP A 469 1.40 42.99 -31.07
C ASP A 469 1.52 42.25 -32.42
N VAL A 470 0.41 41.73 -32.96
CA VAL A 470 0.40 40.98 -34.24
C VAL A 470 0.26 41.96 -35.40
N THR A 471 1.23 41.93 -36.30
CA THR A 471 1.25 42.71 -37.55
C THR A 471 0.99 41.81 -38.75
N SER A 472 0.23 42.30 -39.73
CA SER A 472 -0.06 41.57 -40.96
C SER A 472 1.14 41.50 -41.92
N ASN A 473 0.99 40.77 -43.02
CA ASN A 473 1.83 40.98 -44.19
C ASN A 473 1.75 42.43 -44.70
N SER A 474 2.82 42.89 -45.35
CA SER A 474 2.85 44.16 -46.07
C SER A 474 2.12 44.02 -47.41
N VAL A 475 1.14 44.89 -47.64
CA VAL A 475 0.47 45.06 -48.93
C VAL A 475 1.20 46.12 -49.73
N THR A 476 1.72 45.75 -50.89
CA THR A 476 2.32 46.71 -51.81
C THR A 476 1.24 47.32 -52.70
N VAL A 477 1.03 48.62 -52.58
CA VAL A 477 0.11 49.39 -53.42
C VAL A 477 0.93 50.23 -54.40
N GLN A 478 0.71 50.03 -55.69
CA GLN A 478 1.25 50.87 -56.74
C GLN A 478 0.18 51.83 -57.23
N VAL A 479 0.24 53.08 -56.76
CA VAL A 479 -0.64 54.15 -57.25
C VAL A 479 -0.08 54.63 -58.59
N LYS A 480 -0.82 54.37 -59.66
CA LYS A 480 -0.45 54.79 -61.01
C LYS A 480 -0.90 56.23 -61.25
N SER A 481 0.00 57.05 -61.81
CA SER A 481 -0.37 58.36 -62.34
C SER A 481 -1.32 58.19 -63.52
N CYS A 482 -2.14 59.21 -63.78
CA CYS A 482 -2.95 59.28 -64.99
C CYS A 482 -2.05 59.53 -66.21
N SER A 483 -1.44 58.47 -66.75
CA SER A 483 -0.45 58.54 -67.84
C SER A 483 -1.08 58.57 -69.24
N SER A 484 -2.36 58.18 -69.36
CA SER A 484 -3.13 58.27 -70.60
C SER A 484 -4.41 59.04 -70.36
N VAL A 485 -4.42 60.30 -70.80
CA VAL A 485 -5.62 61.15 -70.77
C VAL A 485 -6.76 60.62 -71.65
N GLY A 486 -6.49 59.68 -72.56
CA GLY A 486 -7.49 58.98 -73.36
C GLY A 486 -8.11 57.75 -72.66
N GLY A 487 -7.58 57.36 -71.50
CA GLY A 487 -8.06 56.24 -70.69
C GLY A 487 -9.13 56.65 -69.67
N THR A 488 -9.36 55.86 -68.63
CA THR A 488 -10.42 56.04 -67.62
C THR A 488 -10.13 57.14 -66.57
N CYS A 489 -9.17 58.03 -66.83
CA CYS A 489 -8.74 59.08 -65.90
C CYS A 489 -8.65 60.44 -66.59
N VAL A 490 -8.84 61.52 -65.83
CA VAL A 490 -8.64 62.90 -66.28
C VAL A 490 -7.40 63.50 -65.63
N ASN A 491 -6.51 64.07 -66.45
CA ASN A 491 -5.32 64.75 -65.96
C ASN A 491 -5.71 66.13 -65.43
N GLY A 492 -5.29 66.43 -64.20
CA GLY A 492 -5.49 67.72 -63.54
C GLY A 492 -4.15 68.44 -63.49
N PHE A 493 -4.01 69.45 -64.33
CA PHE A 493 -2.84 70.28 -64.45
C PHE A 493 -2.93 71.42 -63.43
N VAL A 494 -2.02 71.44 -62.46
CA VAL A 494 -2.00 72.47 -61.41
C VAL A 494 -1.29 73.71 -61.96
N PHE A 495 -1.97 74.85 -61.98
CA PHE A 495 -1.44 76.13 -62.45
C PHE A 495 -2.04 77.29 -61.65
N ASN A 496 -1.19 78.19 -61.15
CA ASN A 496 -1.57 79.36 -60.34
C ASN A 496 -2.55 79.04 -59.18
N GLY A 497 -2.27 77.96 -58.45
CA GLY A 497 -3.10 77.50 -57.32
C GLY A 497 -4.39 76.76 -57.72
N LYS A 498 -4.73 76.74 -59.01
CA LYS A 498 -5.93 76.10 -59.56
C LYS A 498 -5.57 74.77 -60.21
N ILE A 499 -6.58 73.91 -60.41
CA ILE A 499 -6.44 72.71 -61.23
C ILE A 499 -7.28 72.87 -62.48
N LEU A 500 -6.64 72.76 -63.64
CA LEU A 500 -7.31 72.69 -64.94
C LEU A 500 -7.26 71.26 -65.47
N THR A 501 -8.36 70.75 -66.02
CA THR A 501 -8.38 69.42 -66.62
C THR A 501 -8.18 69.46 -68.12
N ASN A 502 -7.58 68.41 -68.69
CA ASN A 502 -7.77 68.15 -70.12
C ASN A 502 -9.25 67.91 -70.43
N SER A 503 -9.60 67.94 -71.72
CA SER A 503 -10.91 67.46 -72.13
C SER A 503 -11.06 66.00 -71.76
N PRO A 504 -12.12 65.60 -71.03
CA PRO A 504 -12.25 64.23 -70.57
C PRO A 504 -12.39 63.28 -71.75
N SER A 505 -11.81 62.09 -71.60
CA SER A 505 -12.05 61.02 -72.55
C SER A 505 -13.43 60.41 -72.36
N LYS A 506 -13.93 59.72 -73.39
CA LYS A 506 -15.11 58.86 -73.29
C LYS A 506 -14.98 57.85 -72.15
N SER A 507 -13.83 57.16 -72.09
CA SER A 507 -13.52 56.16 -71.06
C SER A 507 -13.56 56.72 -69.64
N PHE A 508 -13.13 57.98 -69.45
CA PHE A 508 -13.22 58.65 -68.15
C PHE A 508 -14.66 59.04 -67.80
N LEU A 509 -15.42 59.56 -68.77
CA LEU A 509 -16.83 59.91 -68.53
C LEU A 509 -17.64 58.66 -68.13
N GLU A 510 -17.41 57.54 -68.82
CA GLU A 510 -17.99 56.24 -68.48
C GLU A 510 -17.56 55.78 -67.08
N SER A 511 -16.28 55.92 -66.71
CA SER A 511 -15.77 55.49 -65.40
C SER A 511 -16.39 56.28 -64.23
N ILE A 512 -16.76 57.54 -64.44
CA ILE A 512 -17.47 58.34 -63.42
C ILE A 512 -18.99 58.21 -63.51
N GLY A 513 -19.51 57.27 -64.30
CA GLY A 513 -20.95 56.98 -64.43
C GLY A 513 -21.73 58.03 -65.20
N LEU A 514 -21.06 58.79 -66.08
CA LEU A 514 -21.70 59.62 -67.10
C LEU A 514 -21.81 58.78 -68.38
N ILE A 515 -22.77 57.86 -68.39
CA ILE A 515 -22.98 56.87 -69.46
C ILE A 515 -23.73 57.51 -70.64
N TYR A 516 -23.24 57.27 -71.87
CA TYR A 516 -23.93 57.53 -73.13
C TYR A 516 -25.19 56.63 -73.22
N PRO A 517 -26.42 57.11 -73.55
CA PRO A 517 -26.78 58.33 -74.28
C PRO A 517 -27.86 59.22 -73.58
N SER A 518 -27.78 59.48 -72.27
CA SER A 518 -28.81 60.29 -71.58
C SER A 518 -28.29 61.44 -70.71
N GLY A 519 -27.01 61.82 -70.80
CA GLY A 519 -26.47 62.98 -70.08
C GLY A 519 -26.34 64.25 -70.91
N LEU A 520 -26.17 64.12 -72.23
CA LEU A 520 -25.81 65.22 -73.11
C LEU A 520 -26.49 65.00 -74.48
N ASN A 521 -27.57 65.71 -74.80
CA ASN A 521 -28.32 65.54 -76.06
C ASN A 521 -27.62 66.25 -77.24
N GLY A 522 -27.24 65.50 -78.28
CA GLY A 522 -27.00 66.03 -79.63
C GLY A 522 -25.53 66.16 -80.08
N ASN A 523 -25.23 65.50 -81.22
CA ASN A 523 -24.05 65.61 -82.09
C ASN A 523 -22.69 65.82 -81.38
N TYR A 524 -22.05 64.74 -80.92
CA TYR A 524 -20.63 64.73 -80.56
C TYR A 524 -19.80 64.16 -81.69
N ILE A 525 -18.70 64.84 -82.07
CA ILE A 525 -17.67 64.24 -82.92
C ILE A 525 -16.59 63.78 -81.95
N ILE A 526 -16.39 62.48 -81.88
CA ILE A 526 -15.13 61.91 -81.43
C ILE A 526 -14.10 62.40 -82.46
N ASP A 527 -13.17 63.27 -82.06
CA ASP A 527 -11.98 63.49 -82.88
C ASP A 527 -11.17 62.19 -82.85
N HIS A 528 -11.40 61.35 -83.85
CA HIS A 528 -10.59 60.18 -84.13
C HIS A 528 -9.26 60.72 -84.64
N SER A 529 -8.30 60.91 -83.74
CA SER A 529 -6.94 61.22 -84.14
C SER A 529 -6.36 60.03 -84.93
N SER A 530 -6.63 59.97 -86.24
CA SER A 530 -5.72 59.38 -87.22
C SER A 530 -4.59 60.36 -87.57
N ARG A 531 -4.36 61.37 -86.72
CA ARG A 531 -3.24 62.31 -86.78
C ARG A 531 -2.23 62.00 -85.67
N PRO A 532 -1.29 61.07 -85.85
CA PRO A 532 -0.36 60.58 -84.82
C PRO A 532 0.55 61.66 -84.17
N ASN A 533 0.55 62.89 -84.69
CA ASN A 533 1.38 64.01 -84.20
C ASN A 533 0.56 65.17 -83.60
N GLN A 534 -0.76 64.99 -83.39
CA GLN A 534 -1.70 66.07 -83.08
C GLN A 534 -2.70 65.81 -81.93
N SER A 535 -2.76 64.63 -81.33
CA SER A 535 -3.60 64.40 -80.15
C SER A 535 -3.13 63.14 -79.42
N PRO A 536 -3.37 63.00 -78.10
CA PRO A 536 -3.18 61.72 -77.43
C PRO A 536 -4.12 60.67 -78.04
N SER A 537 -3.74 59.39 -77.96
CA SER A 537 -4.64 58.32 -78.37
C SER A 537 -5.86 58.25 -77.44
N GLY A 538 -7.06 58.36 -77.98
CA GLY A 538 -8.32 58.22 -77.26
C GLY A 538 -9.44 59.11 -77.79
N ASP A 539 -10.67 58.81 -77.36
CA ASP A 539 -11.86 59.57 -77.73
C ASP A 539 -12.10 60.67 -76.70
N PHE A 540 -12.08 61.93 -77.12
CA PHE A 540 -12.22 63.08 -76.22
C PHE A 540 -13.53 63.84 -76.42
N LEU A 541 -14.01 64.44 -75.35
CA LEU A 541 -15.24 65.23 -75.34
C LEU A 541 -15.08 66.50 -76.20
N TYR A 542 -15.97 66.68 -77.18
CA TYR A 542 -15.98 67.82 -78.12
C TYR A 542 -17.42 68.31 -78.37
N VAL A 543 -17.80 69.43 -77.75
CA VAL A 543 -19.21 69.79 -77.47
C VAL A 543 -19.49 71.28 -77.64
N GLY A 544 -20.77 71.65 -77.77
CA GLY A 544 -21.23 73.03 -77.68
C GLY A 544 -21.11 73.65 -76.29
N TRP A 545 -21.06 74.97 -76.20
CA TRP A 545 -20.73 75.72 -74.98
C TRP A 545 -21.61 75.36 -73.78
N ASN A 546 -22.93 75.26 -73.97
CA ASN A 546 -23.87 74.91 -72.89
C ASN A 546 -23.54 73.55 -72.25
N LYS A 547 -23.11 72.58 -73.06
CA LYS A 547 -22.77 71.23 -72.61
C LYS A 547 -21.39 71.20 -71.94
N ALA A 548 -20.49 72.07 -72.37
CA ALA A 548 -19.20 72.28 -71.71
C ALA A 548 -19.37 72.90 -70.31
N ASP A 549 -20.24 73.91 -70.18
CA ASP A 549 -20.53 74.54 -68.90
C ASP A 549 -21.26 73.59 -67.94
N GLU A 550 -22.24 72.81 -68.44
CA GLU A 550 -22.96 71.78 -67.67
C GLU A 550 -22.00 70.70 -67.13
N LEU A 551 -21.06 70.21 -67.95
CA LEU A 551 -20.04 69.26 -67.51
C LEU A 551 -19.26 69.79 -66.31
N CYS A 552 -18.71 71.00 -66.41
CA CYS A 552 -17.86 71.55 -65.37
C CYS A 552 -18.67 71.92 -64.12
N ARG A 553 -19.80 72.64 -64.26
CA ARG A 553 -20.54 73.18 -63.12
C ARG A 553 -21.42 72.16 -62.41
N VAL A 554 -21.94 71.17 -63.12
CA VAL A 554 -22.89 70.20 -62.56
C VAL A 554 -22.18 68.87 -62.33
N HIS A 555 -21.68 68.25 -63.40
CA HIS A 555 -21.21 66.87 -63.31
C HIS A 555 -19.89 66.74 -62.54
N TYR A 556 -18.89 67.60 -62.82
CA TYR A 556 -17.61 67.53 -62.12
C TYR A 556 -17.73 67.85 -60.64
N ASN A 557 -18.63 68.79 -60.27
CA ASN A 557 -18.91 69.12 -58.88
C ASN A 557 -19.63 67.99 -58.14
N ASN A 558 -20.67 67.41 -58.74
CA ASN A 558 -21.40 66.29 -58.15
C ASN A 558 -20.53 65.04 -57.99
N LYS A 559 -19.64 64.78 -58.95
CA LYS A 559 -18.69 63.65 -58.92
C LYS A 559 -17.44 63.92 -58.11
N LYS A 560 -17.29 65.13 -57.55
CA LYS A 560 -16.14 65.57 -56.76
C LYS A 560 -14.82 65.23 -57.45
N ILE A 561 -14.69 65.56 -58.73
CA ILE A 561 -13.50 65.20 -59.51
C ILE A 561 -12.26 65.76 -58.82
N LYS A 562 -11.26 64.90 -58.61
CA LYS A 562 -10.05 65.18 -57.82
C LYS A 562 -10.32 65.77 -56.43
N GLY A 563 -11.44 65.39 -55.81
CA GLY A 563 -11.87 65.83 -54.49
C GLY A 563 -12.44 67.25 -54.41
N ARG A 564 -12.72 67.93 -55.54
CA ARG A 564 -13.15 69.34 -55.58
C ARG A 564 -14.61 69.53 -56.02
N THR A 565 -15.25 70.60 -55.58
CA THR A 565 -16.69 70.91 -55.80
C THR A 565 -16.98 72.31 -56.34
N ASN A 566 -15.96 73.00 -56.86
CA ASN A 566 -16.03 74.37 -57.40
C ASN A 566 -15.54 74.44 -58.87
N TRP A 567 -15.73 73.37 -59.62
CA TRP A 567 -15.44 73.28 -61.05
C TRP A 567 -16.34 74.21 -61.88
N ARG A 568 -15.73 74.88 -62.85
CA ARG A 568 -16.38 75.75 -63.84
C ARG A 568 -15.58 75.74 -65.15
N LEU A 569 -16.14 76.32 -66.22
CA LEU A 569 -15.32 76.65 -67.39
C LEU A 569 -14.23 77.69 -67.00
N PRO A 570 -13.01 77.55 -67.54
CA PRO A 570 -11.96 78.52 -67.35
C PRO A 570 -12.30 79.82 -68.08
N THR A 571 -11.86 80.93 -67.51
CA THR A 571 -11.88 82.22 -68.21
C THR A 571 -10.86 82.22 -69.34
N ARG A 572 -11.08 83.11 -70.31
CA ARG A 572 -10.15 83.36 -71.42
C ARG A 572 -8.75 83.65 -70.90
N ASN A 573 -8.61 84.46 -69.86
CA ASN A 573 -7.31 84.79 -69.29
C ASN A 573 -6.66 83.57 -68.62
N GLU A 574 -7.41 82.74 -67.90
CA GLU A 574 -6.85 81.51 -67.30
C GLU A 574 -6.27 80.54 -68.34
N LEU A 575 -6.92 80.37 -69.49
CA LEU A 575 -6.40 79.54 -70.57
C LEU A 575 -5.25 80.21 -71.34
N LEU A 576 -5.30 81.52 -71.54
CA LEU A 576 -4.20 82.26 -72.16
C LEU A 576 -2.95 82.27 -71.27
N ASP A 577 -3.10 82.47 -69.97
CA ASP A 577 -1.98 82.48 -69.01
C ASP A 577 -1.35 81.09 -68.90
N LEU A 578 -2.18 80.04 -68.88
CA LEU A 578 -1.73 78.65 -68.94
C LEU A 578 -0.87 78.41 -70.19
N HIS A 579 -1.36 78.85 -71.35
CA HIS A 579 -0.64 78.72 -72.61
C HIS A 579 0.63 79.58 -72.65
N ASN A 580 0.57 80.85 -72.26
CA ASN A 580 1.72 81.75 -72.24
C ASN A 580 2.85 81.21 -71.36
N THR A 581 2.52 80.50 -70.28
CA THR A 581 3.50 79.91 -69.36
C THR A 581 4.05 78.58 -69.85
N HIS A 582 3.19 77.70 -70.38
CA HIS A 582 3.55 76.31 -70.69
C HIS A 582 3.64 76.03 -72.20
N GLY A 583 3.38 77.01 -73.04
CA GLY A 583 3.25 76.86 -74.48
C GLY A 583 2.16 75.85 -74.85
N ASN A 584 2.47 75.04 -75.86
CA ASN A 584 1.56 74.03 -76.38
C ASN A 584 1.21 72.97 -75.32
N MET A 585 -0.07 72.90 -74.93
CA MET A 585 -0.53 72.01 -73.86
C MET A 585 -0.48 70.52 -74.21
N TYR A 586 -0.35 70.16 -75.49
CA TYR A 586 -0.01 68.78 -75.87
C TYR A 586 1.39 68.39 -75.43
N ASN A 587 2.37 69.27 -75.62
CA ASN A 587 3.74 68.97 -75.22
C ASN A 587 3.85 68.94 -73.69
N SER A 588 3.18 69.89 -73.02
CA SER A 588 3.34 70.16 -71.59
C SER A 588 2.45 69.30 -70.68
N ALA A 589 1.26 68.91 -71.13
CA ALA A 589 0.29 68.17 -70.31
C ALA A 589 -0.40 67.00 -71.05
N LYS A 590 0.01 66.72 -72.29
CA LYS A 590 -0.64 65.76 -73.19
C LYS A 590 -2.11 66.08 -73.42
N TRP A 591 -2.49 67.36 -73.45
CA TRP A 591 -3.84 67.74 -73.88
C TRP A 591 -3.97 67.61 -75.40
N PRO A 592 -5.15 67.34 -75.97
CA PRO A 592 -5.38 67.41 -77.42
C PRO A 592 -4.75 68.68 -78.07
N LYS A 593 -4.00 68.53 -79.18
CA LYS A 593 -3.21 69.59 -79.88
C LYS A 593 -4.02 70.21 -81.03
N TYR A 594 -3.75 71.48 -81.37
CA TYR A 594 -4.43 72.23 -82.47
C TYR A 594 -5.91 72.49 -82.26
N VAL A 595 -6.36 72.46 -81.01
CA VAL A 595 -7.79 72.47 -80.72
C VAL A 595 -8.17 73.59 -79.78
N GLU A 596 -9.35 74.09 -80.09
CA GLU A 596 -9.98 75.24 -79.48
C GLU A 596 -10.71 74.77 -78.21
N TYR A 597 -10.43 75.41 -77.08
CA TYR A 597 -11.05 75.10 -75.80
C TYR A 597 -12.04 76.19 -75.41
N TRP A 598 -13.24 75.79 -75.01
CA TRP A 598 -14.25 76.73 -74.53
C TRP A 598 -13.77 77.49 -73.29
N THR A 599 -14.11 78.77 -73.23
CA THR A 599 -13.96 79.60 -72.05
C THR A 599 -15.32 80.03 -71.51
N SER A 600 -15.38 80.53 -70.29
CA SER A 600 -16.60 81.08 -69.70
C SER A 600 -16.99 82.48 -70.22
N ASN A 601 -16.15 83.12 -71.05
CA ASN A 601 -16.36 84.50 -71.49
C ASN A 601 -17.33 84.58 -72.67
N SER A 602 -18.41 85.36 -72.56
CA SER A 602 -19.28 85.71 -73.69
C SER A 602 -18.58 86.68 -74.65
N ALA A 603 -18.88 86.57 -75.93
CA ALA A 603 -18.40 87.46 -76.98
C ALA A 603 -19.59 87.98 -77.83
N PRO A 604 -19.52 89.19 -78.41
CA PRO A 604 -20.51 89.66 -79.36
C PRO A 604 -20.33 88.96 -80.73
N PRO A 605 -21.42 88.63 -81.46
CA PRO A 605 -22.83 88.89 -81.16
C PRO A 605 -23.44 87.91 -80.13
N PRO A 606 -24.65 88.16 -79.59
CA PRO A 606 -25.28 87.29 -78.59
C PRO A 606 -25.31 85.82 -79.03
N GLY A 607 -24.96 84.93 -78.09
CA GLY A 607 -24.82 83.49 -78.38
C GLY A 607 -23.41 83.07 -78.81
N PHE A 608 -22.45 83.99 -78.88
CA PHE A 608 -21.03 83.68 -79.08
C PHE A 608 -20.27 83.66 -77.76
N TYR A 609 -19.27 82.78 -77.68
CA TYR A 609 -18.38 82.64 -76.53
C TYR A 609 -16.94 82.58 -76.99
N SER A 610 -16.03 83.07 -76.14
CA SER A 610 -14.60 82.99 -76.43
C SER A 610 -14.11 81.55 -76.29
N TYR A 611 -13.18 81.19 -77.16
CA TYR A 611 -12.38 79.98 -77.05
C TYR A 611 -10.90 80.32 -77.22
N VAL A 612 -10.02 79.46 -76.69
CA VAL A 612 -8.56 79.65 -76.76
C VAL A 612 -7.92 78.47 -77.49
N TYR A 613 -7.00 78.77 -78.39
CA TYR A 613 -6.13 77.79 -79.02
C TYR A 613 -4.97 77.49 -78.08
N LEU A 614 -4.99 76.29 -77.48
CA LEU A 614 -3.90 75.82 -76.60
C LEU A 614 -2.76 75.14 -77.37
N ASP A 615 -2.61 75.48 -78.65
CA ASP A 615 -1.65 74.91 -79.60
C ASP A 615 -0.35 75.73 -79.64
N GLY A 616 0.32 75.89 -80.79
CA GLY A 616 1.47 76.78 -80.88
C GLY A 616 1.14 78.28 -80.90
N SER A 617 -0.13 78.66 -81.12
CA SER A 617 -0.52 80.03 -81.43
C SER A 617 -0.91 80.88 -80.22
N GLY A 618 -1.48 80.28 -79.17
CA GLY A 618 -1.92 81.02 -77.98
C GLY A 618 -2.98 82.09 -78.25
N ARG A 619 -3.67 82.02 -79.38
CA ARG A 619 -4.66 83.03 -79.78
C ARG A 619 -6.03 82.70 -79.16
N SER A 620 -6.87 83.71 -79.08
CA SER A 620 -8.28 83.56 -78.69
C SER A 620 -9.19 84.09 -79.79
N ASP A 621 -10.34 83.47 -79.98
CA ASP A 621 -11.38 83.92 -80.91
C ASP A 621 -12.78 83.69 -80.31
N ALA A 622 -13.83 84.01 -81.04
CA ALA A 622 -15.23 83.82 -80.64
C ALA A 622 -15.97 82.89 -81.60
N GLY A 623 -16.74 81.94 -81.07
CA GLY A 623 -17.53 80.98 -81.83
C GLY A 623 -18.97 80.93 -81.33
N HIS A 624 -19.90 80.51 -82.19
CA HIS A 624 -21.29 80.37 -81.78
C HIS A 624 -21.40 79.23 -80.74
N LYS A 625 -22.30 79.35 -79.76
CA LYS A 625 -22.46 78.36 -78.67
C LYS A 625 -22.73 76.92 -79.15
N ASP A 626 -23.24 76.76 -80.37
CA ASP A 626 -23.54 75.46 -80.97
C ASP A 626 -22.34 74.86 -81.73
N ASP A 627 -21.29 75.64 -81.97
CA ASP A 627 -20.01 75.13 -82.48
C ASP A 627 -19.40 74.18 -81.47
N LYS A 628 -18.68 73.16 -81.92
CA LYS A 628 -18.08 72.18 -81.01
C LYS A 628 -16.65 72.56 -80.69
N ARG A 629 -16.27 72.44 -79.43
CA ARG A 629 -14.92 72.74 -78.92
C ARG A 629 -14.58 71.76 -77.81
N TYR A 630 -13.29 71.65 -77.48
CA TYR A 630 -12.86 70.84 -76.35
C TYR A 630 -13.20 71.55 -75.03
N VAL A 631 -13.36 70.77 -73.97
CA VAL A 631 -13.75 71.30 -72.66
C VAL A 631 -12.56 71.20 -71.72
N SER A 632 -12.16 72.30 -71.11
CA SER A 632 -11.33 72.22 -69.91
C SER A 632 -12.19 72.70 -68.76
N CYS A 633 -12.10 72.06 -67.60
CA CYS A 633 -12.72 72.56 -66.38
C CYS A 633 -11.61 73.07 -65.46
N VAL A 634 -11.85 74.19 -64.79
CA VAL A 634 -10.96 74.72 -63.76
C VAL A 634 -11.64 74.70 -62.41
N SER A 635 -10.87 74.40 -61.36
CA SER A 635 -11.27 74.49 -59.96
C SER A 635 -10.21 75.28 -59.20
N ASP A 636 -10.64 76.22 -58.37
CA ASP A 636 -9.76 76.90 -57.40
C ASP A 636 -9.31 75.94 -56.31
#